data_AF-A0A534J0I1-F1
#
_entry.id   AF-A0A534J0I1-F1
#
_cell.length_a   1.000
_cell.length_b   1.000
_cell.length_c   1.000
_cell.angle_alpha   90.00
_cell.angle_beta   90.00
_cell.angle_gamma   90.00
#
_symmetry.space_group_name_H-M   'P 1'
#
loop_
_entity.id
_entity.type
_entity.pdbx_description
1 polymer ?
#
loop_
_entity_poly.entity_id
_entity_poly.type
_entity_poly.pdbx_seq_one_letter_code
_entity_poly.pdbx_strand_id
1 'polypeptide(L)'
;MAADGYHAPQVSDEDVTAEFVRDELLRCFESANREFFEILDQPATDTQLREQVHSFVTGVFQQCGVSFDSPTKEGILIAIDQCRSNAEQMMGERGADVIRDHYAEMMKLVSRLPD
;
A
#
# COMPACT_ATOMS: atom_id res chain seq x y z
N MET A 1 -18.52 -7.79 10.35
CA MET A 1 -18.13 -6.42 10.74
C MET A 1 -17.16 -6.00 9.66
N ALA A 2 -17.43 -4.94 8.90
CA ALA A 2 -16.48 -4.48 7.90
C ALA A 2 -15.19 -4.14 8.65
N ALA A 3 -14.08 -4.77 8.30
CA ALA A 3 -12.78 -4.26 8.70
C ALA A 3 -12.75 -2.80 8.25
N ASP A 4 -12.57 -1.85 9.18
CA ASP A 4 -12.32 -0.46 8.80
C ASP A 4 -11.05 -0.48 7.93
N GLY A 5 -11.25 -0.36 6.62
CA GLY A 5 -10.18 -0.34 5.64
C GLY A 5 -9.21 0.81 5.93
N TYR A 6 -8.06 0.79 5.26
CA TYR A 6 -7.11 1.89 5.39
C TYR A 6 -7.78 3.21 5.00
N HIS A 7 -7.51 4.26 5.77
CA HIS A 7 -7.91 5.62 5.44
C HIS A 7 -6.69 6.51 5.57
N ALA A 8 -6.49 7.39 4.57
CA ALA A 8 -5.38 8.32 4.60
C ALA A 8 -5.49 9.23 5.86
N PRO A 9 -4.43 9.32 6.68
CA PRO A 9 -4.43 10.14 7.88
C PRO A 9 -4.61 11.63 7.55
N GLN A 10 -5.39 12.31 8.39
CA GLN A 10 -5.61 13.75 8.34
C GLN A 10 -4.44 14.47 9.03
N VAL A 11 -3.34 14.67 8.28
CA VAL A 11 -2.14 15.41 8.71
C VAL A 11 -1.98 16.70 7.91
N SER A 12 -1.18 17.66 8.39
CA SER A 12 -0.87 18.90 7.65
C SER A 12 0.05 18.63 6.46
N ASP A 13 0.06 19.51 5.44
CA ASP A 13 0.91 19.32 4.25
C ASP A 13 2.41 19.33 4.59
N GLU A 14 2.82 20.07 5.63
CA GLU A 14 4.21 20.10 6.12
C GLU A 14 4.69 18.76 6.69
N ASP A 15 3.77 17.90 7.12
CA ASP A 15 4.07 16.58 7.68
C ASP A 15 4.11 15.48 6.60
N VAL A 16 3.66 15.77 5.36
CA VAL A 16 3.63 14.81 4.27
C VAL A 16 4.98 14.77 3.55
N THR A 17 5.88 13.94 4.05
CA THR A 17 7.17 13.64 3.41
C THR A 17 7.12 12.35 2.60
N ALA A 18 8.11 12.11 1.73
CA ALA A 18 8.17 10.88 0.96
C ALA A 18 8.32 9.64 1.86
N GLU A 19 9.10 9.75 2.93
CA GLU A 19 9.25 8.72 3.96
C GLU A 19 7.94 8.46 4.70
N PHE A 20 7.20 9.52 5.04
CA PHE A 20 5.87 9.39 5.64
C PHE A 20 4.92 8.63 4.71
N VAL A 21 4.87 9.01 3.42
CA VAL A 21 4.00 8.36 2.43
C VAL A 21 4.40 6.90 2.21
N ARG A 22 5.70 6.57 2.22
CA ARG A 22 6.16 5.17 2.18
C ARG A 22 5.70 4.37 3.40
N ASP A 23 5.80 4.94 4.59
CA ASP A 23 5.38 4.24 5.81
C ASP A 23 3.86 4.04 5.83
N GLU A 24 3.10 5.01 5.34
CA GLU A 24 1.67 4.89 5.11
C GLU A 24 1.31 3.88 4.01
N LEU A 25 2.15 3.75 2.98
CA LEU A 25 2.01 2.71 1.96
C LEU A 25 2.09 1.31 2.58
N LEU A 26 3.03 1.06 3.50
CA LEU A 26 3.09 -0.22 4.22
C LEU A 26 1.79 -0.48 4.98
N ARG A 27 1.28 0.50 5.73
CA ARG A 27 0.04 0.36 6.52
C ARG A 27 -1.19 0.13 5.63
N CYS A 28 -1.24 0.80 4.49
CA CYS A 28 -2.27 0.60 3.47
C CYS A 28 -2.25 -0.86 2.98
N PHE A 29 -1.07 -1.37 2.62
CA PHE A 29 -0.93 -2.75 2.17
C PHE A 29 -1.20 -3.78 3.28
N GLU A 30 -0.84 -3.48 4.53
CA GLU A 30 -1.20 -4.32 5.68
C GLU A 30 -2.72 -4.47 5.79
N SER A 31 -3.44 -3.35 5.75
CA SER A 31 -4.90 -3.37 5.81
C SER A 31 -5.52 -4.10 4.61
N ALA A 32 -5.06 -3.82 3.38
CA ALA A 32 -5.56 -4.48 2.17
C ALA A 32 -5.32 -6.00 2.19
N ASN A 33 -4.13 -6.44 2.63
CA ASN A 33 -3.83 -7.86 2.74
C ASN A 33 -4.71 -8.53 3.79
N ARG A 34 -5.02 -7.86 4.91
CA ARG A 34 -5.94 -8.42 5.92
C ARG A 34 -7.30 -8.71 5.30
N GLU A 35 -7.83 -7.77 4.53
CA GLU A 35 -9.08 -7.95 3.80
C GLU A 35 -8.99 -9.08 2.76
N PHE A 36 -7.87 -9.20 2.04
CA PHE A 36 -7.65 -10.32 1.12
C PHE A 36 -7.64 -11.68 1.83
N PHE A 37 -6.95 -11.79 2.96
CA PHE A 37 -6.90 -13.01 3.76
C PHE A 37 -8.30 -13.40 4.26
N GLU A 38 -9.11 -12.43 4.69
CA GLU A 38 -10.52 -12.64 5.03
C GLU A 38 -11.34 -13.12 3.82
N ILE A 39 -11.19 -12.49 2.66
CA ILE A 39 -11.87 -12.88 1.40
C ILE A 39 -11.49 -14.31 1.00
N LEU A 40 -10.26 -14.73 1.25
CA LEU A 40 -9.73 -16.04 0.89
C LEU A 40 -9.99 -17.13 1.94
N ASP A 41 -10.64 -16.80 3.07
CA ASP A 41 -10.85 -17.70 4.22
C ASP A 41 -9.51 -18.27 4.76
N GLN A 42 -8.46 -17.44 4.72
CA GLN A 42 -7.12 -17.79 5.17
C GLN A 42 -6.76 -16.95 6.39
N PRO A 43 -6.78 -17.50 7.62
CA PRO A 43 -6.39 -16.73 8.78
C PRO A 43 -4.89 -16.45 8.76
N ALA A 44 -4.51 -15.18 8.86
CA ALA A 44 -3.14 -14.74 9.04
C ALA A 44 -2.99 -14.01 10.38
N THR A 45 -1.83 -14.17 11.03
CA THR A 45 -1.49 -13.34 12.19
C THR A 45 -1.00 -11.97 11.74
N ASP A 46 -1.18 -10.94 12.58
CA ASP A 46 -0.69 -9.60 12.29
C ASP A 46 0.81 -9.56 12.00
N THR A 47 1.61 -10.37 12.69
CA THR A 47 3.06 -10.46 12.47
C THR A 47 3.37 -11.00 11.08
N GLN A 48 2.74 -12.11 10.67
CA GLN A 48 2.95 -12.70 9.34
C GLN A 48 2.58 -11.73 8.23
N LEU A 49 1.45 -11.05 8.40
CA LEU A 49 0.95 -10.08 7.45
C LEU A 49 1.92 -8.90 7.29
N ARG A 50 2.44 -8.35 8.40
CA ARG A 50 3.44 -7.28 8.37
C ARG A 50 4.72 -7.70 7.67
N GLU A 51 5.25 -8.88 8.00
CA GLU A 51 6.48 -9.40 7.38
C GLU A 51 6.30 -9.65 5.88
N GLN A 52 5.16 -10.21 5.48
CA GLN A 52 4.83 -10.47 4.08
C GLN A 52 4.68 -9.15 3.30
N VAL A 53 3.93 -8.18 3.84
CA VAL A 53 3.74 -6.87 3.21
C VAL A 53 5.06 -6.14 3.08
N HIS A 54 5.85 -6.08 4.14
CA HIS A 54 7.15 -5.41 4.10
C HIS A 54 8.07 -6.04 3.05
N SER A 55 8.17 -7.37 3.02
CA SER A 55 8.99 -8.09 2.02
C SER A 55 8.49 -7.87 0.59
N PHE A 56 7.16 -7.84 0.40
CA PHE A 56 6.55 -7.58 -0.90
C PHE A 56 6.84 -6.15 -1.39
N VAL A 57 6.52 -5.14 -0.57
CA VAL A 57 6.67 -3.72 -0.96
C VAL A 57 8.15 -3.40 -1.21
N THR A 58 9.05 -3.80 -0.32
CA THR A 58 10.51 -3.61 -0.54
C THR A 58 10.99 -4.31 -1.81
N GLY A 59 10.51 -5.53 -2.08
CA GLY A 59 10.78 -6.25 -3.32
C GLY A 59 10.30 -5.51 -4.57
N VAL A 60 9.12 -4.88 -4.54
CA VAL A 60 8.60 -4.07 -5.65
C VAL A 60 9.47 -2.82 -5.87
N PHE A 61 9.84 -2.10 -4.81
CA PHE A 61 10.73 -0.95 -4.94
C PHE A 61 12.05 -1.33 -5.62
N GLN A 62 12.65 -2.46 -5.20
CA GLN A 62 13.87 -2.98 -5.81
C GLN A 62 13.67 -3.36 -7.28
N GLN A 63 12.56 -4.05 -7.62
CA GLN A 63 12.25 -4.44 -9.00
C GLN A 63 12.07 -3.24 -9.93
N CYS A 64 11.45 -2.18 -9.42
CA CYS A 64 11.25 -0.92 -10.13
C CYS A 64 12.52 -0.05 -10.20
N GLY A 65 13.61 -0.43 -9.53
CA GLY A 65 14.85 0.33 -9.50
C GLY A 65 14.76 1.63 -8.68
N VAL A 66 13.82 1.71 -7.73
CA VAL A 66 13.56 2.89 -6.90
C VAL A 66 13.97 2.62 -5.45
N SER A 67 14.32 3.67 -4.70
CA SER A 67 14.79 3.52 -3.33
C SER A 67 13.62 3.42 -2.34
N PHE A 68 13.65 2.39 -1.50
CA PHE A 68 12.72 2.26 -0.37
C PHE A 68 13.18 3.13 0.82
N ASP A 69 14.48 3.18 1.11
CA ASP A 69 15.00 3.93 2.26
C ASP A 69 14.97 5.46 2.04
N SER A 70 15.19 5.90 0.79
CA SER A 70 15.15 7.30 0.38
C SER A 70 14.22 7.49 -0.81
N PRO A 71 12.90 7.32 -0.60
CA PRO A 71 11.93 7.34 -1.68
C PRO A 71 11.75 8.75 -2.25
N THR A 72 11.38 8.82 -3.53
CA THR A 72 10.93 10.05 -4.19
C THR A 72 9.45 9.92 -4.53
N LYS A 73 8.76 11.04 -4.79
CA LYS A 73 7.36 11.01 -5.25
C LYS A 73 7.17 10.14 -6.50
N GLU A 74 8.04 10.33 -7.49
CA GLU A 74 8.04 9.51 -8.72
C GLU A 74 8.27 8.03 -8.41
N GLY A 75 9.25 7.72 -7.54
CA GLY A 75 9.54 6.34 -7.16
C GLY A 75 8.37 5.67 -6.42
N ILE A 76 7.70 6.40 -5.54
CA ILE A 76 6.50 5.94 -4.84
C ILE A 76 5.36 5.68 -5.83
N LEU A 77 5.12 6.56 -6.79
CA LEU A 77 4.09 6.37 -7.82
C LEU A 77 4.33 5.08 -8.62
N ILE A 78 5.56 4.89 -9.10
CA ILE A 78 5.96 3.69 -9.85
C ILE A 78 5.73 2.43 -9.00
N ALA A 79 6.16 2.45 -7.73
CA ALA A 79 5.99 1.31 -6.84
C ALA A 79 4.52 1.02 -6.53
N ILE A 80 3.69 2.04 -6.28
CA ILE A 80 2.25 1.89 -6.02
C ILE A 80 1.55 1.26 -7.23
N ASP A 81 1.82 1.74 -8.44
CA ASP A 81 1.20 1.20 -9.66
C ASP A 81 1.62 -0.25 -9.90
N GLN A 82 2.90 -0.59 -9.66
CA GLN A 82 3.36 -1.98 -9.75
C GLN A 82 2.73 -2.88 -8.68
N CYS A 83 2.64 -2.40 -7.44
CA CYS A 83 1.99 -3.14 -6.36
C CYS A 83 0.49 -3.37 -6.67
N ARG A 84 -0.20 -2.37 -7.20
CA ARG A 84 -1.59 -2.48 -7.65
C ARG A 84 -1.73 -3.56 -8.73
N SER A 85 -0.91 -3.49 -9.78
CA SER A 85 -0.91 -4.48 -10.86
C SER A 85 -0.67 -5.91 -10.35
N ASN A 86 0.25 -6.08 -9.40
CA ASN A 86 0.51 -7.37 -8.77
C ASN A 86 -0.70 -7.88 -7.95
N ALA A 87 -1.35 -6.99 -7.19
CA ALA A 87 -2.55 -7.33 -6.42
C ALA A 87 -3.73 -7.69 -7.33
N GLU A 88 -3.94 -6.96 -8.42
CA GLU A 88 -4.99 -7.24 -9.42
C GLU A 88 -4.77 -8.61 -10.08
N GLN A 89 -3.53 -8.95 -10.41
CA GLN A 89 -3.19 -10.28 -10.95
C GLN A 89 -3.42 -11.41 -9.94
N MET A 90 -3.15 -11.17 -8.66
CA MET A 90 -3.29 -12.18 -7.60
C MET A 90 -4.74 -12.41 -7.20
N MET A 91 -5.50 -11.34 -6.99
CA MET A 91 -6.86 -11.40 -6.45
C MET A 91 -7.95 -11.47 -7.53
N GLY A 92 -7.64 -11.01 -8.74
CA GLY A 92 -8.62 -10.86 -9.82
C GLY A 92 -9.82 -10.02 -9.39
N GLU A 93 -11.00 -10.37 -9.90
CA GLU A 93 -12.25 -9.65 -9.60
C GLU A 93 -12.61 -9.64 -8.10
N ARG A 94 -12.19 -10.67 -7.34
CA ARG A 94 -12.53 -10.81 -5.92
C ARG A 94 -11.90 -9.72 -5.05
N GLY A 95 -10.77 -9.16 -5.48
CA GLY A 95 -10.09 -8.08 -4.75
C GLY A 95 -10.28 -6.70 -5.36
N ALA A 96 -11.04 -6.57 -6.46
CA ALA A 96 -11.08 -5.34 -7.25
C ALA A 96 -11.56 -4.12 -6.44
N ASP A 97 -12.59 -4.30 -5.60
CA ASP A 97 -13.10 -3.22 -4.75
C ASP A 97 -12.07 -2.81 -3.68
N VAL A 98 -11.47 -3.76 -2.97
CA VAL A 98 -10.42 -3.50 -1.98
C VAL A 98 -9.23 -2.76 -2.63
N ILE A 99 -8.75 -3.24 -3.78
CA ILE A 99 -7.62 -2.61 -4.49
C ILE A 99 -7.96 -1.17 -4.88
N ARG A 100 -9.16 -0.95 -5.43
CA ARG A 100 -9.61 0.38 -5.85
C ARG A 100 -9.68 1.34 -4.66
N ASP A 101 -10.28 0.90 -3.56
CA ASP A 101 -10.54 1.75 -2.42
C ASP A 101 -9.23 2.13 -1.71
N HIS A 102 -8.32 1.16 -1.49
CA HIS A 102 -6.99 1.41 -0.93
C HIS A 102 -6.10 2.28 -1.82
N TYR A 103 -6.13 2.07 -3.13
CA TYR A 103 -5.41 2.94 -4.07
C TYR A 103 -5.91 4.38 -4.00
N ALA A 104 -7.23 4.58 -3.96
CA ALA A 104 -7.82 5.92 -3.86
C ALA A 104 -7.39 6.63 -2.58
N GLU A 105 -7.37 5.94 -1.44
CA GLU A 105 -6.87 6.50 -0.18
C GLU A 105 -5.38 6.86 -0.26
N MET A 106 -4.55 5.96 -0.79
CA MET A 106 -3.11 6.20 -0.88
C MET A 106 -2.79 7.42 -1.76
N MET A 107 -3.53 7.59 -2.87
CA MET A 107 -3.35 8.73 -3.78
C MET A 107 -3.67 10.09 -3.15
N LYS A 108 -4.47 10.14 -2.08
CA LYS A 108 -4.71 11.38 -1.32
C LYS A 108 -3.44 11.91 -0.66
N LEU A 109 -2.53 11.03 -0.23
CA LEU A 109 -1.24 11.44 0.33
C LEU A 109 -0.22 11.72 -0.76
N VAL A 110 -0.13 10.86 -1.77
CA VAL A 110 0.87 11.00 -2.85
C VAL A 110 0.69 12.30 -3.63
N SER A 111 -0.55 12.73 -3.87
CA SER A 111 -0.85 13.98 -4.56
C SER A 111 -0.42 15.24 -3.80
N ARG A 112 -0.17 15.12 -2.49
CA ARG A 112 0.29 16.21 -1.62
C ARG A 112 1.82 16.31 -1.53
N LEU A 113 2.55 15.31 -2.03
CA LEU A 113 4.00 15.37 -2.09
C LEU A 113 4.46 16.47 -3.07
N PRO A 114 5.52 17.22 -2.73
CA PRO A 114 6.17 18.12 -3.67
C PRO A 114 6.78 17.31 -4.83
N ASP A 115 6.87 17.93 -6.00
CA ASP A 115 7.54 17.36 -7.18
C ASP A 115 9.07 17.26 -7.00
#